data_AF-A0A812ZZT5-F1
#
_entry.id   AF-A0A812ZZT5-F1
#
_cell.length_a   1.000
_cell.length_b   1.000
_cell.length_c   1.000
_cell.angle_alpha   90.00
_cell.angle_beta   90.00
_cell.angle_gamma   90.00
#
_symmetry.space_group_name_H-M   'P 1'
#
loop_
_entity.id
_entity.type
_entity.pdbx_description
1 polymer ?
#
loop_
_entity_poly.entity_id
_entity_poly.type
_entity_poly.pdbx_seq_one_letter_code
_entity_poly.pdbx_strand_id
1 'polypeptide(L)' 'VSNSKVSKHHLKLRWLESQSLQLVAAGSSGCAVNGAPLKKDEQRHLQDGDRVEVGKRGGKNSESQ' A
#
# COMPACT_ATOMS: atom_id res chain seq x y z
N VAL A 1 -7.78 -19.14 1.68
CA VAL A 1 -8.49 -18.30 0.70
C VAL A 1 -7.51 -17.40 -0.05
N SER A 2 -7.46 -17.49 -1.38
CA SER A 2 -6.61 -16.66 -2.25
C SER A 2 -7.37 -15.39 -2.61
N ASN A 3 -6.87 -14.22 -2.23
CA ASN A 3 -7.43 -12.95 -2.68
C ASN A 3 -6.68 -12.49 -3.94
N SER A 4 -7.31 -12.60 -5.11
CA SER A 4 -6.71 -12.22 -6.40
C SER A 4 -6.36 -10.73 -6.50
N LYS A 5 -6.89 -9.89 -5.60
CA LYS A 5 -6.62 -8.45 -5.55
C LYS A 5 -5.31 -8.10 -4.81
N VAL A 6 -4.67 -9.06 -4.15
CA VAL A 6 -3.43 -8.87 -3.38
C VAL A 6 -2.37 -9.83 -3.89
N SER A 7 -1.27 -9.28 -4.42
CA SER A 7 -0.12 -10.07 -4.85
C SER A 7 0.54 -10.79 -3.67
N LYS A 8 1.10 -11.99 -3.89
CA LYS A 8 1.84 -12.73 -2.84
C LYS A 8 2.97 -11.91 -2.21
N HIS A 9 3.64 -11.07 -3.01
CA HIS A 9 4.63 -10.10 -2.58
C HIS A 9 4.13 -8.70 -2.90
N HIS A 10 3.28 -8.13 -2.04
CA HIS A 10 2.55 -6.92 -2.36
C HIS A 10 3.30 -5.62 -2.03
N LEU A 11 3.95 -5.59 -0.87
CA LEU A 11 4.77 -4.48 -0.41
C LEU A 11 5.87 -5.00 0.52
N LYS A 12 6.86 -4.16 0.78
CA LYS A 12 7.92 -4.41 1.77
C LYS A 12 7.91 -3.27 2.78
N LEU A 13 8.05 -3.60 4.05
CA LEU A 13 8.32 -2.63 5.11
C LEU A 13 9.78 -2.72 5.51
N ARG A 14 10.44 -1.58 5.68
CA ARG A 14 11.84 -1.49 6.10
C ARG A 14 11.94 -0.53 7.27
N TRP A 15 12.55 -0.98 8.35
CA TRP A 15 12.98 -0.09 9.42
C TRP A 15 14.25 0.62 8.98
N LEU A 16 14.27 1.95 9.13
CA LEU A 16 15.45 2.77 8.93
C LEU A 16 16.09 3.08 10.30
N GLU A 17 17.36 3.48 10.28
CA GLU A 17 18.17 3.72 11.50
C GLU A 17 17.56 4.77 12.46
N SER A 18 16.66 5.62 11.96
CA SER A 18 16.00 6.72 12.70
C SER A 18 14.65 6.35 13.33
N GLN A 19 14.36 5.08 13.59
CA GLN A 19 13.03 4.60 14.00
C GLN A 19 11.91 4.95 12.99
N SER A 20 12.30 5.26 11.75
CA SER A 20 11.36 5.57 10.68
C SER A 20 11.02 4.29 9.92
N LEU A 21 9.74 4.09 9.65
CA LEU A 21 9.26 2.97 8.84
C LEU A 21 9.11 3.43 7.40
N GLN A 22 9.71 2.70 6.47
CA GLN A 22 9.57 2.95 5.04
C GLN A 22 8.79 1.80 4.38
N LEU A 23 7.81 2.16 3.58
CA LEU A 23 7.07 1.24 2.72
C LEU A 23 7.62 1.30 1.29
N VAL A 24 7.81 0.14 0.69
CA VAL A 24 8.16 -0.02 -0.73
C VAL A 24 7.09 -0.84 -1.43
N ALA A 25 6.44 -0.26 -2.44
CA ALA A 25 5.46 -0.97 -3.24
C ALA A 25 6.15 -2.03 -4.11
N ALA A 26 5.77 -3.30 -4.02
CA ALA A 26 6.47 -4.40 -4.73
C ALA A 26 5.56 -5.18 -5.69
N GLY A 27 4.25 -5.20 -5.42
CA GLY A 27 3.27 -5.98 -6.16
C GLY A 27 2.68 -5.23 -7.37
N SER A 28 2.20 -6.00 -8.35
CA SER A 28 1.50 -5.47 -9.52
C SER A 28 0.07 -4.99 -9.19
N SER A 29 -0.50 -5.45 -8.08
CA SER A 29 -1.86 -5.10 -7.68
C SER A 29 -1.97 -3.69 -7.08
N GLY A 30 -0.84 -3.01 -6.82
CA GLY A 30 -0.78 -1.63 -6.30
C GLY A 30 -1.23 -1.47 -4.85
N CYS A 31 -0.66 -0.49 -4.14
CA CYS A 31 -1.02 -0.12 -2.78
C CYS A 31 -1.27 1.38 -2.67
N ALA A 32 -1.86 1.84 -1.56
CA ALA A 32 -2.06 3.25 -1.28
C ALA A 32 -1.70 3.59 0.16
N VAL A 33 -1.29 4.83 0.41
CA VAL A 33 -1.09 5.39 1.75
C VAL A 33 -1.98 6.61 1.87
N ASN A 34 -2.86 6.64 2.88
CA ASN A 34 -3.86 7.69 3.08
C ASN A 34 -4.70 7.95 1.81
N GLY A 35 -5.05 6.88 1.09
CA GLY A 35 -5.81 6.95 -0.16
C GLY A 35 -5.02 7.40 -1.39
N ALA A 36 -3.75 7.80 -1.25
CA ALA A 36 -2.88 8.15 -2.37
C ALA A 36 -2.19 6.88 -2.91
N PRO A 37 -2.41 6.50 -4.18
CA PRO A 37 -1.81 5.30 -4.75
C PRO A 37 -0.29 5.45 -4.91
N LEU A 38 0.43 4.37 -4.63
CA LEU A 38 1.86 4.26 -4.85
C LEU A 38 2.14 3.48 -6.13
N LYS A 39 3.09 3.96 -6.91
CA LYS A 39 3.59 3.24 -8.10
C LYS A 39 4.46 2.07 -7.65
N LYS A 40 4.63 1.08 -8.53
CA LYS A 40 5.54 -0.04 -8.29
C LYS A 40 6.96 0.50 -8.04
N ASP A 41 7.62 -0.06 -7.04
CA ASP A 41 8.96 0.30 -6.56
C ASP A 41 9.08 1.72 -5.95
N GLU A 42 7.95 2.44 -5.83
CA GLU A 42 7.89 3.71 -5.10
C GLU A 42 8.11 3.47 -3.60
N GLN A 43 8.88 4.37 -2.99
CA GLN A 43 9.18 4.35 -1.57
C GLN A 43 8.43 5.48 -0.87
N ARG A 44 7.87 5.19 0.29
CA ARG A 44 7.14 6.17 1.11
C ARG A 44 7.55 6.02 2.57
N HIS A 45 7.96 7.11 3.20
CA HIS A 45 8.08 7.14 4.66
C HIS A 45 6.69 7.15 5.28
N LEU A 46 6.51 6.29 6.28
CA LEU A 46 5.30 6.22 7.07
C LEU A 46 5.49 7.01 8.35
N GLN A 47 4.41 7.68 8.74
CA GLN A 47 4.26 8.33 10.03
C GLN A 47 3.22 7.60 10.87
N ASP A 48 3.24 7.87 12.18
CA ASP A 48 2.18 7.37 13.05
C ASP A 48 0.82 7.90 12.58
N GLY A 49 -0.17 7.00 12.54
CA GLY A 49 -1.51 7.28 12.01
C GLY A 49 -1.68 7.08 10.50
N ASP A 50 -0.61 6.80 9.73
CA ASP A 50 -0.76 6.52 8.29
C ASP A 50 -1.53 5.23 8.03
N ARG A 51 -2.53 5.31 7.14
CA ARG A 51 -3.31 4.17 6.70
C ARG A 51 -2.72 3.58 5.42
N VAL A 52 -2.24 2.34 5.50
CA VAL A 52 -1.77 1.57 4.34
C VAL A 52 -2.90 0.69 3.81
N GLU A 53 -3.21 0.84 2.53
CA GLU A 53 -4.18 0.02 1.81
C GLU A 53 -3.46 -0.95 0.86
N VAL A 54 -3.80 -2.24 0.96
CA VAL A 54 -3.17 -3.34 0.22
C VAL A 54 -4.18 -3.87 -0.81
N GLY A 55 -3.81 -3.82 -2.09
CA GLY A 55 -4.64 -4.22 -3.21
C GLY A 55 -5.30 -3.03 -3.91
N LYS A 56 -5.55 -3.19 -5.22
CA LYS A 56 -6.09 -2.13 -6.08
C LYS A 56 -7.40 -1.58 -5.51
N ARG A 57 -7.51 -0.25 -5.41
CA ARG A 57 -8.80 0.47 -5.42
C ARG A 57 -9.40 0.38 -6.84
N GLY A 58 -9.67 -0.85 -7.27
CA GLY A 58 -10.10 -1.22 -8.62
C GLY A 58 -11.60 -1.52 -8.71
N GLY A 59 -12.38 -0.99 -7.78
CA GLY A 59 -13.83 -0.88 -7.91
C GLY A 59 -14.21 0.51 -7.47
N LYS A 60 -14.90 1.25 -8.34
CA LYS A 60 -15.75 2.36 -7.90
C LYS A 60 -16.66 1.76 -6.81
N ASN A 61 -16.39 2.03 -5.55
CA ASN A 61 -17.46 1.96 -4.56
C ASN A 61 -18.15 3.31 -4.66
N SER A 62 -19.04 3.43 -5.64
CA SER A 62 -20.15 4.38 -5.58
C SER A 62 -21.04 3.92 -4.43
N GLU A 63 -20.62 4.23 -3.21
CA GLU A 63 -21.52 4.37 -2.08
C GLU A 63 -22.07 5.79 -2.20
N SER A 64 -23.01 5.96 -3.13
CA SER A 64 -24.00 7.03 -3.01
C SER A 64 -24.91 6.62 -1.87
N GLN A 65 -24.90 7.40 -0.79
CA GLN A 65 -26.00 7.42 0.18
C GLN A 65 -27.30 7.87 -0.49
#